data_AF-A0A2S9FYJ0-F1
#
_entry.id   AF-A0A2S9FYJ0-F1
#
_cell.length_a   1.000
_cell.length_b   1.000
_cell.length_c   1.000
_cell.angle_alpha   90.00
_cell.angle_beta   90.00
_cell.angle_gamma   90.00
#
_symmetry.space_group_name_H-M   'P 1'
#
loop_
_entity.id
_entity.type
_entity.pdbx_description
1 polymer ?
#
loop_
_entity_poly.entity_id
_entity_poly.type
_entity_poly.pdbx_seq_one_letter_code
_entity_poly.pdbx_strand_id
1 'polypeptide(L)'
;SIEKELEDRLAELEGQGKLLEAQRLRMRTNYDVEMMRQVGFCPGIENYSRHIDGRGPGTAPATLIDYFPEDFLMVIDESHVTVP
;
A
#
# COMPACT_ATOMS: atom_id res chain seq x y z
N SER A 1 -11.11 0.54 5.86
CA SER A 1 -9.97 0.52 6.79
C SER A 1 -9.14 -0.71 6.51
N ILE A 2 -7.88 -0.73 6.96
CA ILE A 2 -6.96 -1.87 6.82
C ILE A 2 -7.58 -3.14 7.41
N GLU A 3 -8.14 -3.04 8.63
CA GLU A 3 -8.74 -4.18 9.34
C GLU A 3 -9.92 -4.79 8.58
N LYS A 4 -10.78 -3.96 7.98
CA LYS A 4 -11.90 -4.46 7.18
C LYS A 4 -11.43 -5.22 5.94
N GLU A 5 -10.43 -4.68 5.22
CA GLU A 5 -9.88 -5.36 4.06
C GLU A 5 -9.16 -6.66 4.44
N LEU A 6 -8.51 -6.68 5.61
CA LEU A 6 -7.92 -7.88 6.17
C LEU A 6 -8.99 -8.95 6.42
N GLU A 7 -10.11 -8.61 7.05
CA GLU A 7 -11.22 -9.54 7.30
C GLU A 7 -11.73 -10.17 5.99
N ASP A 8 -12.02 -9.35 4.98
CA ASP A 8 -12.51 -9.80 3.68
C ASP A 8 -11.49 -10.74 3.01
N ARG A 9 -10.20 -10.38 3.04
CA ARG A 9 -9.13 -11.16 2.41
C ARG A 9 -8.86 -12.48 3.15
N LEU A 10 -8.96 -12.50 4.47
CA LEU A 10 -8.81 -13.72 5.26
C LEU A 10 -9.94 -14.70 4.97
N ALA A 11 -11.18 -14.23 4.90
CA ALA A 11 -12.33 -15.06 4.53
C ALA A 11 -12.15 -15.71 3.14
N GLU A 12 -11.63 -14.95 2.17
CA GLU A 12 -11.33 -15.46 0.83
C GLU A 12 -10.24 -16.55 0.85
N LEU A 13 -9.13 -16.33 1.56
CA LEU A 13 -8.03 -17.29 1.65
C LEU A 13 -8.44 -18.56 2.38
N GLU A 14 -9.16 -18.43 3.49
CA GLU A 14 -9.69 -19.55 4.27
C GLU A 14 -10.71 -20.36 3.45
N GLY A 15 -11.59 -19.69 2.70
CA GLY A 15 -12.53 -20.35 1.77
C GLY A 15 -11.84 -21.11 0.63
N GLN A 16 -10.61 -20.73 0.27
CA GLN A 16 -9.76 -21.42 -0.70
C GLN A 16 -8.89 -22.53 -0.07
N GLY A 17 -8.99 -22.76 1.25
CA GLY A 17 -8.13 -23.71 1.98
C GLY A 17 -6.67 -23.25 2.17
N LYS A 18 -6.37 -21.97 1.89
CA LYS A 18 -5.03 -21.36 2.02
C LYS A 18 -4.78 -20.86 3.44
N LEU A 19 -4.84 -21.81 4.39
CA LEU A 19 -4.79 -21.50 5.83
C LEU A 19 -3.44 -20.91 6.26
N LEU A 20 -2.34 -21.34 5.65
CA LEU A 20 -1.01 -20.83 5.98
C LEU A 20 -0.82 -19.38 5.51
N GLU A 21 -1.31 -19.06 4.31
CA GLU A 21 -1.32 -17.70 3.76
C GLU A 21 -2.21 -16.79 4.61
N ALA A 22 -3.40 -17.25 4.99
CA ALA A 22 -4.29 -16.52 5.88
C ALA A 22 -3.62 -16.23 7.23
N GLN A 23 -2.99 -17.23 7.84
CA GLN A 23 -2.26 -17.05 9.10
C GLN A 23 -1.11 -16.06 8.97
N ARG A 24 -0.30 -16.16 7.90
CA ARG A 24 0.81 -15.24 7.64
C ARG A 24 0.33 -13.80 7.50
N LEU A 25 -0.73 -13.59 6.71
CA LEU A 25 -1.31 -12.26 6.49
C LEU A 25 -1.85 -11.69 7.81
N ARG A 26 -2.66 -12.48 8.54
CA ARG A 26 -3.24 -12.08 9.82
C ARG A 26 -2.18 -11.65 10.83
N MET A 27 -1.13 -12.45 11.02
CA MET A 27 -0.06 -12.14 11.98
C MET A 27 0.68 -10.85 11.60
N ARG A 28 1.05 -10.70 10.32
CA ARG A 28 1.81 -9.54 9.88
C ARG A 28 0.98 -8.26 9.98
N THR A 29 -0.23 -8.25 9.44
CA THR A 29 -1.06 -7.05 9.41
C THR A 29 -1.47 -6.61 10.81
N ASN A 30 -1.80 -7.53 11.72
CA ASN A 30 -2.15 -7.15 13.10
C ASN A 30 -0.96 -6.54 13.84
N TYR A 31 0.25 -7.09 13.66
CA TYR A 31 1.45 -6.51 14.24
C TYR A 31 1.72 -5.10 13.70
N ASP A 32 1.62 -4.91 12.38
CA ASP A 32 1.83 -3.62 11.74
C ASP A 32 0.79 -2.58 12.22
N VAL A 33 -0.49 -2.97 12.33
CA VAL A 33 -1.55 -2.10 12.86
C VAL A 33 -1.30 -1.69 14.31
N GLU A 34 -0.83 -2.61 15.15
CA GLU A 34 -0.49 -2.29 16.54
C GLU A 34 0.70 -1.34 16.62
N MET A 35 1.74 -1.57 15.80
CA MET A 35 2.89 -0.66 15.68
C MET A 35 2.48 0.75 15.23
N MET A 36 1.59 0.85 14.24
CA MET A 36 1.04 2.14 13.79
C MET A 36 0.24 2.83 14.90
N ARG A 37 -0.53 2.09 15.71
CA ARG A 37 -1.31 2.65 16.82
C ARG A 37 -0.45 3.14 17.99
N GLN A 38 0.60 2.38 18.35
CA GLN A 38 1.41 2.66 19.53
C GLN A 38 2.61 3.58 19.25
N VAL A 39 3.29 3.35 18.14
CA VAL A 39 4.57 4.02 17.80
C VAL A 39 4.37 5.08 16.71
N GLY A 40 3.28 5.01 15.95
CA GLY A 40 2.99 5.92 14.84
C GLY A 40 3.59 5.49 13.50
N PHE A 41 4.34 4.38 13.45
CA PHE A 41 4.85 3.80 12.20
C PHE A 41 5.07 2.28 12.32
N CYS A 42 5.18 1.60 11.18
CA CYS A 42 5.62 0.20 11.09
C CYS A 42 6.61 0.00 9.94
N PRO A 43 7.46 -1.05 9.96
CA PRO A 43 8.27 -1.42 8.80
C PRO A 43 7.38 -1.82 7.62
N GLY A 44 7.57 -1.18 6.47
CA GLY A 44 6.75 -1.42 5.28
C GLY A 44 5.43 -0.63 5.26
N ILE A 45 5.37 0.53 5.94
CA ILE A 45 4.17 1.37 6.03
C ILE A 45 3.61 1.80 4.67
N GLU A 46 4.47 1.89 3.65
CA GLU A 46 4.10 2.23 2.28
C GLU A 46 3.08 1.27 1.65
N ASN A 47 3.03 0.02 2.12
CA ASN A 47 2.02 -0.97 1.71
C ASN A 47 0.59 -0.57 2.14
N TYR A 48 0.48 0.35 3.10
CA TYR A 48 -0.79 0.86 3.61
C TYR A 48 -1.10 2.28 3.13
N SER A 49 -0.28 2.86 2.25
CA SER A 49 -0.39 4.24 1.75
C SER A 49 -1.81 4.61 1.31
N ARG A 50 -2.47 3.75 0.52
CA ARG A 50 -3.86 3.96 0.09
C ARG A 50 -4.83 4.14 1.27
N HIS A 51 -4.71 3.34 2.32
CA HIS A 51 -5.58 3.43 3.50
C HIS A 51 -5.25 4.65 4.34
N ILE A 52 -3.96 4.99 4.47
CA ILE A 52 -3.49 6.15 5.23
C ILE A 52 -3.96 7.45 4.58
N ASP A 53 -3.86 7.55 3.26
CA ASP A 53 -4.30 8.71 2.48
C ASP A 53 -5.82 8.77 2.29
N GLY A 54 -6.57 7.76 2.75
CA GLY A 54 -8.03 7.67 2.54
C GLY A 54 -8.44 7.50 1.07
N ARG A 55 -7.54 7.01 0.21
CA ARG A 55 -7.77 6.88 -1.23
C ARG A 55 -8.55 5.62 -1.59
N GLY A 56 -9.30 5.69 -2.70
CA GLY A 56 -10.04 4.56 -3.26
C GLY A 56 -9.12 3.48 -3.86
N PRO A 57 -9.58 2.23 -4.03
CA PRO A 57 -8.86 1.22 -4.81
C PRO A 57 -8.61 1.70 -6.25
N GLY A 58 -7.41 1.40 -6.78
CA GLY A 58 -7.03 1.75 -8.16
C GLY A 58 -6.63 3.21 -8.40
N THR A 59 -6.69 4.08 -7.39
CA THR A 59 -6.22 5.46 -7.52
C THR A 59 -4.70 5.53 -7.66
N ALA A 60 -4.20 6.42 -8.50
CA ALA A 60 -2.77 6.67 -8.64
C ALA A 60 -2.13 7.05 -7.28
N PRO A 61 -0.94 6.53 -6.95
CA PRO A 61 -0.17 6.95 -5.79
C PRO A 61 0.34 8.38 -5.98
N ALA A 62 0.58 9.08 -4.86
CA ALA A 62 1.44 10.23 -4.88
C ALA A 62 2.87 9.80 -5.26
N THR A 63 3.50 10.57 -6.11
CA THR A 63 4.84 10.37 -6.64
C THR A 63 5.66 11.63 -6.44
N LEU A 64 6.93 11.59 -6.83
CA LEU A 64 7.78 12.79 -6.81
C LEU A 64 7.21 13.93 -7.68
N ILE A 65 6.52 13.60 -8.77
CA ILE A 65 5.99 14.59 -9.72
C ILE A 65 4.94 15.48 -9.04
N ASP A 66 4.13 14.91 -8.15
CA ASP A 66 3.04 15.63 -7.45
C ASP A 66 3.53 16.73 -6.48
N TYR A 67 4.84 16.76 -6.19
CA TYR A 67 5.46 17.80 -5.34
C TYR A 67 5.88 19.04 -6.13
N PHE A 68 5.91 18.97 -7.45
CA PHE A 68 6.27 20.10 -8.30
C PHE A 68 5.05 20.98 -8.62
N PRO A 69 5.25 22.28 -8.88
CA PRO A 69 4.23 23.13 -9.50
C PRO A 69 3.75 22.55 -10.83
N GLU A 70 2.52 22.87 -11.23
CA GLU A 70 1.93 22.36 -12.48
C GLU A 70 2.74 22.74 -13.74
N ASP A 71 3.52 23.83 -13.68
CA ASP A 71 4.31 24.38 -14.79
C ASP A 71 5.82 24.01 -14.73
N PHE A 72 6.20 22.99 -13.96
CA PHE A 72 7.59 22.56 -13.87
C PHE A 72 8.15 22.01 -15.19
N LEU A 73 9.45 22.12 -15.37
CA LEU A 73 10.18 21.52 -16.49
C LEU A 73 10.68 20.12 -16.12
N MET A 74 10.31 19.12 -16.91
CA MET A 74 10.88 17.77 -16.84
C MET A 74 11.80 17.52 -18.05
N VAL A 75 13.01 17.04 -17.79
CA VAL A 75 13.93 16.56 -18.83
C VAL A 75 14.04 15.05 -18.71
N ILE A 76 13.78 14.33 -19.80
CA ILE A 76 13.94 12.88 -19.89
C ILE A 76 15.17 12.60 -20.73
N ASP A 77 16.29 12.31 -20.07
CA ASP A 77 17.51 11.91 -20.75
C ASP A 77 17.35 10.51 -21.37
N GLU A 78 17.97 10.30 -22.53
CA GLU A 78 17.87 9.07 -23.33
C GLU A 78 16.44 8.53 -23.46
N SER A 79 15.49 9.41 -23.83
CA SER A 79 14.06 9.10 -23.87
C SER A 79 13.68 7.84 -24.66
N HIS A 80 14.45 7.48 -25.69
CA HIS A 80 14.25 6.26 -26.49
C HIS A 80 14.51 4.96 -25.71
N VAL A 81 15.20 5.03 -24.57
CA VAL A 81 15.40 3.94 -23.61
C VAL A 81 14.47 4.11 -22.40
N THR A 82 14.32 5.34 -21.92
CA THR A 82 13.64 5.64 -20.64
C THR A 82 12.12 5.55 -20.72
N VAL A 83 11.52 5.80 -21.89
CA VAL A 83 10.06 5.63 -22.11
C VAL A 83 9.83 4.26 -22.75
N PRO A 84 9.05 3.36 -22.12
CA PRO A 84 8.81 1.99 -22.61
C PRO A 84 7.91 1.91 -23.84
#